data_AF-A0A9W6EWM7-F1
#
_entry.id   AF-A0A9W6EWM7-F1
#
_cell.length_a   1.000
_cell.length_b   1.000
_cell.length_c   1.000
_cell.angle_alpha   90.00
_cell.angle_beta   90.00
_cell.angle_gamma   90.00
#
_symmetry.space_group_name_H-M   'P 1'
#
loop_
_entity.id
_entity.type
_entity.pdbx_description
1 polymer ?
#
loop_
_entity_poly.entity_id
_entity_poly.type
_entity_poly.pdbx_seq_one_letter_code
_entity_poly.pdbx_strand_id
1 'polypeptide(L)'
;MHTVPLRSVFCDMRTPEQFAYYLLMLGHIIQQRPDLKHVYMDFGCRIASTWQRYVAKHPELPPEAAGLEIMVNWMHGNGHGVACQLTNSGRYRKGAGRRIGEEIEQLWSGTKPVAGLVRYMTQARRRDFVEAVLRSLSRKKFKKMVKLLEMKYRDTVKLANEGVAEVAKVVDAAARAGVVDLPAAAAEYVQSVVPTSKDAAQPDEAAWQVEYVLLRLREMELRALQGKAPSLAVVSSASAVALAAASTEAQVAKLRAALTKMEMAREMSPLERGKWKPGYPLFDAAVQRLKEREVQRCQARVETLVLEIHQTHAERELAGATDKDAKRSQARARRKRAQIRSMLEEMYVWQGVGGDGQEVVVRLTEQQIKQLYVPGELAPWCTPSSGAAAMRRHHGRLFHEADAALTRSREEVGFLRYEKSRLGTWLRKAALCVEAARQKKLGVCAGSVFLLDGHLRAMEALQSELTNSRIPSV
;
A
#
# COMPACT_ATOMS: atom_id res chain seq x y z
N MET A 1 11.32 16.71 11.00
CA MET A 1 12.74 16.41 10.78
C MET A 1 12.75 15.54 9.54
N HIS A 2 13.39 15.97 8.44
CA HIS A 2 13.49 15.15 7.23
C HIS A 2 14.80 14.39 7.30
N THR A 3 14.74 13.17 7.80
CA THR A 3 15.94 12.37 8.03
C THR A 3 15.67 10.91 7.74
N VAL A 4 16.65 10.21 7.18
CA VAL A 4 16.50 8.79 6.89
C VAL A 4 17.68 8.00 7.46
N PRO A 5 17.44 7.03 8.37
CA PRO A 5 18.49 6.17 8.87
C PRO A 5 18.93 5.18 7.80
N LEU A 6 20.24 5.06 7.62
CA LEU A 6 20.89 4.01 6.85
C LEU A 6 21.76 3.15 7.76
N ARG A 7 22.30 2.06 7.22
CA ARG A 7 23.30 1.27 7.93
C ARG A 7 24.52 2.15 8.20
N SER A 8 24.81 2.40 9.47
CA SER A 8 25.95 3.19 9.96
C SER A 8 25.97 4.68 9.57
N VAL A 9 24.94 5.18 8.88
CA VAL A 9 24.86 6.58 8.42
C VAL A 9 23.45 7.11 8.69
N PHE A 10 23.33 8.41 8.94
CA PHE A 10 22.04 9.08 9.09
C PHE A 10 21.98 10.23 8.10
N CYS A 11 21.05 10.16 7.13
CA CYS A 11 20.87 11.23 6.16
C CYS A 11 20.12 12.40 6.82
N ASP A 12 20.78 13.54 6.97
CA ASP A 12 20.18 14.79 7.46
C ASP A 12 19.81 15.70 6.29
N MET A 13 18.53 15.70 5.89
CA MET A 13 18.04 16.52 4.79
C MET A 13 17.71 17.94 5.30
N ARG A 14 18.27 18.94 4.61
CA ARG A 14 18.08 20.37 4.90
C ARG A 14 16.98 21.01 4.09
N THR A 15 16.78 20.49 2.89
CA THR A 15 15.71 20.86 1.99
C THR A 15 14.49 19.98 2.26
N PRO A 16 13.32 20.33 1.68
CA PRO A 16 12.24 19.37 1.54
C PRO A 16 12.72 18.09 0.90
N GLU A 17 12.00 17.00 1.16
CA GLU A 17 12.30 15.69 0.62
C GLU A 17 12.37 15.71 -0.93
N GLN A 18 13.46 15.19 -1.49
CA GLN A 18 13.69 15.11 -2.93
C GLN A 18 14.03 13.67 -3.33
N PHE A 19 13.59 13.25 -4.51
CA PHE A 19 13.88 11.90 -5.04
C PHE A 19 15.38 11.62 -5.17
N ALA A 20 16.19 12.64 -5.45
CA ALA A 20 17.64 12.48 -5.57
C ALA A 20 18.27 11.92 -4.28
N TYR A 21 17.77 12.29 -3.09
CA TYR A 21 18.30 11.77 -1.83
C TYR A 21 18.12 10.26 -1.74
N TYR A 22 16.94 9.75 -2.10
CA TYR A 22 16.69 8.31 -2.08
C TYR A 22 17.54 7.54 -3.08
N LEU A 23 17.75 8.06 -4.29
CA LEU A 23 18.61 7.40 -5.27
C LEU A 23 20.07 7.29 -4.79
N LEU A 24 20.62 8.39 -4.26
CA LEU A 24 21.97 8.38 -3.69
C LEU A 24 22.08 7.45 -2.48
N MET A 25 21.06 7.43 -1.63
CA MET A 25 21.00 6.55 -0.48
C MET A 25 20.92 5.07 -0.86
N LEU A 26 20.12 4.74 -1.88
CA LEU A 26 20.03 3.40 -2.44
C LEU A 26 21.35 2.97 -3.10
N GLY A 27 21.99 3.86 -3.85
CA GLY A 27 23.31 3.64 -4.44
C GLY A 27 24.37 3.37 -3.35
N HIS A 28 24.38 4.16 -2.28
CA HIS A 28 25.30 3.96 -1.17
C HIS A 28 25.08 2.65 -0.42
N ILE A 29 23.82 2.29 -0.12
CA ILE A 29 23.54 1.07 0.65
C ILE A 29 23.78 -0.19 -0.18
N ILE A 30 23.48 -0.20 -1.49
CA ILE A 30 23.69 -1.38 -2.32
C ILE A 30 25.18 -1.67 -2.53
N GLN A 31 26.03 -0.65 -2.62
CA GLN A 31 27.49 -0.83 -2.64
C GLN A 31 28.01 -1.51 -1.36
N GLN A 32 27.42 -1.20 -0.20
CA GLN A 32 27.79 -1.83 1.07
C GLN A 32 27.12 -3.16 1.32
N ARG A 33 25.96 -3.39 0.69
CA ARG A 33 25.09 -4.55 0.86
C ARG A 33 24.51 -4.99 -0.49
N PRO A 34 25.34 -5.57 -1.37
CA PRO A 34 24.85 -6.12 -2.64
C PRO A 34 23.81 -7.22 -2.43
N ASP A 35 23.80 -7.86 -1.26
CA ASP A 35 22.81 -8.86 -0.84
C ASP A 35 21.43 -8.26 -0.46
N LEU A 36 21.27 -6.93 -0.50
CA LEU A 36 19.99 -6.27 -0.21
C LEU A 36 19.01 -6.49 -1.37
N LYS A 37 17.96 -7.27 -1.11
CA LYS A 37 16.93 -7.57 -2.12
C LYS A 37 15.68 -6.70 -2.04
N HIS A 38 15.24 -6.36 -0.83
CA HIS A 38 13.95 -5.73 -0.57
C HIS A 38 14.12 -4.39 0.15
N VAL A 39 13.48 -3.33 -0.35
CA VAL A 39 13.42 -2.01 0.29
C VAL A 39 11.99 -1.50 0.33
N TYR A 40 11.60 -0.84 1.43
CA TYR A 40 10.28 -0.26 1.60
C TYR A 40 10.35 1.27 1.61
N MET A 41 9.47 1.92 0.85
CA MET A 41 9.29 3.37 0.79
C MET A 41 7.83 3.70 0.47
N ASP A 42 7.29 4.78 1.02
CA ASP A 42 5.87 5.17 0.82
C ASP A 42 5.48 5.32 -0.65
N PHE A 43 6.43 5.78 -1.47
CA PHE A 43 6.28 5.96 -2.91
C PHE A 43 7.10 4.94 -3.71
N GLY A 44 7.34 3.76 -3.15
CA GLY A 44 8.08 2.65 -3.77
C GLY A 44 7.65 2.37 -5.22
N CYS A 45 6.33 2.38 -5.47
CA CYS A 45 5.73 2.19 -6.79
C CYS A 45 6.13 3.26 -7.84
N ARG A 46 6.56 4.45 -7.42
CA ARG A 46 7.01 5.53 -8.31
C ARG A 46 8.52 5.55 -8.47
N ILE A 47 9.26 5.33 -7.38
CA ILE A 47 10.72 5.39 -7.43
C ILE A 47 11.33 4.17 -8.11
N ALA A 48 10.67 3.00 -8.10
CA ALA A 48 11.18 1.78 -8.72
C ALA A 48 11.64 1.98 -10.18
N SER A 49 10.81 2.60 -11.03
CA SER A 49 11.18 2.90 -12.43
C SER A 49 12.29 3.94 -12.56
N THR A 50 12.38 4.87 -11.61
CA THR A 50 13.44 5.88 -11.57
C THR A 50 14.75 5.27 -11.12
N TRP A 51 14.72 4.32 -10.17
CA TRP A 51 15.87 3.53 -9.76
C TRP A 51 16.44 2.72 -10.92
N GLN A 52 15.60 2.04 -11.72
CA GLN A 52 16.08 1.29 -12.88
C GLN A 52 16.81 2.19 -13.90
N ARG A 53 16.27 3.39 -14.17
CA ARG A 53 16.96 4.39 -15.02
C ARG A 53 18.24 4.93 -14.39
N TYR A 54 18.28 5.04 -13.06
CA TYR A 54 19.47 5.44 -12.32
C TYR A 54 20.56 4.37 -12.46
N VAL A 55 20.26 3.10 -12.16
CA VAL A 55 21.21 1.98 -12.31
C VAL A 55 21.75 1.89 -13.74
N ALA A 56 20.90 2.04 -14.76
CA ALA A 56 21.34 2.02 -16.16
C ALA A 56 22.35 3.12 -16.52
N LYS A 57 22.36 4.24 -15.78
CA LYS A 57 23.30 5.37 -15.96
C LYS A 57 24.52 5.30 -15.04
N HIS A 58 24.53 4.36 -14.10
CA HIS A 58 25.53 4.24 -13.05
C HIS A 58 26.17 2.84 -13.08
N PRO A 59 27.02 2.55 -14.09
CA PRO A 59 27.63 1.24 -14.27
C PRO A 59 28.61 0.87 -13.15
N GLU A 60 29.01 1.82 -12.30
CA GLU A 60 29.81 1.59 -11.10
C GLU A 60 29.05 0.91 -9.96
N LEU A 61 27.72 0.84 -10.04
CA LEU A 61 26.91 0.11 -9.07
C LEU A 61 27.07 -1.40 -9.25
N PRO A 62 27.00 -2.18 -8.15
CA PRO A 62 27.04 -3.64 -8.24
C PRO A 62 25.88 -4.16 -9.12
N PRO A 63 26.07 -5.24 -9.89
CA PRO A 63 25.03 -5.79 -10.78
C PRO A 63 23.70 -6.09 -10.06
N GLU A 64 23.75 -6.45 -8.79
CA GLU A 64 22.60 -6.70 -7.91
C GLU A 64 21.70 -5.47 -7.75
N ALA A 65 22.19 -4.26 -8.00
CA ALA A 65 21.40 -3.03 -7.97
C ALA A 65 20.20 -3.08 -8.92
N ALA A 66 20.33 -3.74 -10.08
CA ALA A 66 19.22 -3.93 -11.02
C ALA A 66 18.12 -4.84 -10.45
N GLY A 67 18.48 -5.77 -9.56
CA GLY A 67 17.59 -6.72 -8.90
C GLY A 67 16.92 -6.19 -7.63
N LEU A 68 17.17 -4.94 -7.24
CA LEU A 68 16.59 -4.35 -6.04
C LEU A 68 15.08 -4.14 -6.20
N GLU A 69 14.30 -4.76 -5.31
CA GLU A 69 12.85 -4.65 -5.30
C GLU A 69 12.42 -3.56 -4.32
N ILE A 70 11.96 -2.44 -4.88
CA ILE A 70 11.48 -1.30 -4.10
C ILE A 70 9.96 -1.36 -4.00
N MET A 71 9.47 -1.53 -2.78
CA MET A 71 8.08 -1.80 -2.45
C MET A 71 7.47 -0.67 -1.63
N VAL A 72 6.15 -0.62 -1.64
CA VAL A 72 5.37 0.24 -0.75
C VAL A 72 5.20 -0.45 0.60
N ASN A 73 5.43 0.29 1.68
CA ASN A 73 5.12 -0.17 3.04
C ASN A 73 3.61 -0.43 3.19
N TRP A 74 3.23 -1.27 4.16
CA TRP A 74 1.87 -1.78 4.22
C TRP A 74 0.85 -0.70 4.58
N MET A 75 1.21 0.29 5.41
CA MET A 75 0.28 1.34 5.81
C MET A 75 -0.06 2.25 4.62
N HIS A 76 0.94 2.75 3.88
CA HIS A 76 0.68 3.58 2.70
C HIS A 76 0.10 2.76 1.55
N GLY A 77 0.50 1.49 1.43
CA GLY A 77 -0.05 0.56 0.44
C GLY A 77 -1.57 0.45 0.52
N ASN A 78 -2.16 0.51 1.72
CA ASN A 78 -3.61 0.48 1.88
C ASN A 78 -4.33 1.67 1.23
N GLY A 79 -3.65 2.80 1.03
CA GLY A 79 -4.17 3.97 0.31
C GLY A 79 -4.10 3.84 -1.21
N HIS A 80 -3.44 2.81 -1.73
CA HIS A 80 -3.26 2.61 -3.17
C HIS A 80 -4.36 1.74 -3.77
N GLY A 81 -4.58 1.88 -5.08
CA GLY A 81 -5.45 0.96 -5.82
C GLY A 81 -4.95 -0.49 -5.76
N VAL A 82 -5.87 -1.45 -5.84
CA VAL A 82 -5.59 -2.88 -5.67
C VAL A 82 -4.48 -3.37 -6.61
N ALA A 83 -4.47 -2.91 -7.87
CA ALA A 83 -3.41 -3.23 -8.83
C ALA A 83 -2.02 -2.84 -8.32
N CYS A 84 -1.89 -1.64 -7.76
CA CYS A 84 -0.63 -1.18 -7.20
C CYS A 84 -0.25 -1.95 -5.93
N GLN A 85 -1.23 -2.34 -5.11
CA GLN A 85 -0.98 -3.18 -3.94
C GLN A 85 -0.44 -4.56 -4.33
N LEU A 86 -1.10 -5.25 -5.26
CA LEU A 86 -0.69 -6.58 -5.72
C LEU A 86 0.71 -6.56 -6.34
N THR A 87 1.04 -5.50 -7.08
CA THR A 87 2.35 -5.38 -7.75
C THR A 87 3.48 -4.92 -6.83
N ASN A 88 3.21 -3.95 -5.95
CA ASN A 88 4.28 -3.21 -5.24
C ASN A 88 4.27 -3.41 -3.72
N SER A 89 3.35 -4.18 -3.14
CA SER A 89 3.35 -4.45 -1.70
C SER A 89 4.21 -5.66 -1.35
N GLY A 90 5.01 -5.53 -0.29
CA GLY A 90 5.71 -6.69 0.30
C GLY A 90 4.78 -7.79 0.81
N ARG A 91 3.49 -7.50 1.02
CA ARG A 91 2.49 -8.52 1.37
C ARG A 91 2.40 -9.63 0.31
N TYR A 92 2.53 -9.28 -0.96
CA TYR A 92 2.39 -10.23 -2.07
C TYR A 92 3.75 -10.65 -2.65
N ARG A 93 4.87 -10.16 -2.09
CA ARG A 93 6.21 -10.44 -2.60
C ARG A 93 6.91 -11.60 -1.90
N LYS A 94 7.31 -12.61 -2.67
CA LYS A 94 8.00 -13.81 -2.15
C LYS A 94 9.33 -13.45 -1.47
N GLY A 95 9.53 -13.99 -0.28
CA GLY A 95 10.73 -13.75 0.53
C GLY A 95 10.73 -12.40 1.27
N ALA A 96 9.66 -11.61 1.19
CA ALA A 96 9.57 -10.36 1.93
C ALA A 96 9.25 -10.57 3.42
N GLY A 97 8.71 -11.74 3.78
CA GLY A 97 8.19 -11.99 5.13
C GLY A 97 7.05 -11.04 5.48
N ARG A 98 6.72 -10.96 6.76
CA ARG A 98 5.64 -10.10 7.28
C ARG A 98 6.16 -8.70 7.65
N ARG A 99 7.11 -8.20 6.86
CA ARG A 99 7.72 -6.89 7.09
C ARG A 99 6.79 -5.80 6.62
N ILE A 100 6.47 -4.90 7.54
CA ILE A 100 5.49 -3.83 7.33
C ILE A 100 6.15 -2.64 6.60
N GLY A 101 7.46 -2.42 6.81
CA GLY A 101 8.20 -1.34 6.15
C GLY A 101 8.01 0.04 6.80
N GLU A 102 7.56 0.09 8.06
CA GLU A 102 7.20 1.32 8.79
C GLU A 102 8.27 1.72 9.82
N GLU A 103 9.46 1.14 9.76
CA GLU A 103 10.50 1.34 10.77
C GLU A 103 10.98 2.80 10.82
N ILE A 104 10.96 3.50 9.67
CA ILE A 104 11.27 4.93 9.57
C ILE A 104 10.17 5.76 10.23
N GLU A 105 8.90 5.46 9.99
CA GLU A 105 7.77 6.16 10.62
C GLU A 105 7.76 6.01 12.13
N GLN A 106 8.09 4.82 12.64
CA GLN A 106 8.27 4.60 14.08
C GLN A 106 9.40 5.46 14.65
N LEU A 107 10.50 5.65 13.91
CA LEU A 107 11.57 6.54 14.32
C LEU A 107 11.11 8.00 14.33
N TRP A 108 10.43 8.44 13.27
CA TRP A 108 9.92 9.81 13.17
C TRP A 108 8.92 10.13 14.27
N SER A 109 8.02 9.20 14.60
CA SER A 109 7.13 9.33 15.76
C SER A 109 7.91 9.57 17.06
N GLY A 110 9.00 8.83 17.30
CA GLY A 110 9.88 9.02 18.45
C GLY A 110 10.65 10.35 18.46
N THR A 111 10.86 10.97 17.30
CA THR A 111 11.54 12.28 17.16
C THR A 111 10.57 13.46 16.99
N LYS A 112 9.27 13.21 16.85
CA LYS A 112 8.24 14.24 16.67
C LYS A 112 8.30 15.35 17.73
N PRO A 113 8.49 15.06 19.04
CA PRO A 113 8.54 16.11 20.06
C PRO A 113 9.66 17.14 19.85
N VAL A 114 10.75 16.74 19.21
CA VAL A 114 11.92 17.62 18.99
C VAL A 114 11.99 18.17 17.57
N ALA A 115 11.11 17.73 16.66
CA ALA A 115 11.16 18.04 15.25
C ALA A 115 10.98 19.54 14.94
N GLY A 116 10.27 20.28 15.80
CA GLY A 116 10.13 21.74 15.69
C GLY A 116 11.39 22.48 16.15
N LEU A 117 11.99 22.05 17.26
CA LEU A 117 13.17 22.66 17.86
C LEU A 117 14.38 22.61 16.92
N VAL A 118 14.62 21.46 16.30
CA VAL A 118 15.78 21.24 15.41
C VAL A 118 15.76 22.07 14.12
N ARG A 119 14.65 22.75 13.80
CA ARG A 119 14.54 23.62 12.61
C ARG A 119 15.28 24.94 12.78
N TYR A 120 15.39 25.42 14.02
CA TYR A 120 15.99 26.72 14.35
C TYR A 120 17.43 26.59 14.87
N MET A 121 17.95 25.36 14.97
CA MET A 121 19.31 25.11 15.41
C MET A 121 20.31 25.37 14.28
N THR A 122 21.48 25.88 14.64
CA THR A 122 22.64 25.88 13.73
C THR A 122 23.02 24.46 13.32
N GLN A 123 23.75 24.31 12.22
CA GLN A 123 24.17 23.01 11.69
C GLN A 123 24.81 22.08 12.72
N ALA A 124 25.81 22.60 13.44
CA ALA A 124 26.57 21.83 14.42
C ALA A 124 25.65 21.37 15.56
N ARG A 125 24.91 22.32 16.17
CA ARG A 125 23.99 22.04 17.27
C ARG A 125 22.89 21.05 16.88
N ARG A 126 22.36 21.18 15.66
CA ARG A 126 21.36 20.24 15.13
C ARG A 126 21.94 18.82 15.08
N ARG A 127 23.14 18.63 14.53
CA ARG A 127 23.76 17.30 14.41
C ARG A 127 23.98 16.66 15.77
N ASP A 128 24.60 17.39 16.70
CA ASP A 128 24.87 16.91 18.06
C ASP A 128 23.57 16.53 18.79
N PHE A 129 22.55 17.39 18.67
CA PHE A 129 21.26 17.16 19.30
C PHE A 129 20.54 15.94 18.69
N VAL A 130 20.50 15.82 17.36
CA VAL A 130 19.91 14.68 16.66
C VAL A 130 20.63 13.39 17.06
N GLU A 131 21.95 13.40 17.09
CA GLU A 131 22.74 12.24 17.52
C GLU A 131 22.41 11.84 18.96
N ALA A 132 22.33 12.79 19.88
CA ALA A 132 21.95 12.52 21.27
C ALA A 132 20.55 11.88 21.38
N VAL A 133 19.57 12.39 20.62
CA VAL A 133 18.21 11.83 20.56
C VAL A 133 18.23 10.41 19.99
N LEU A 134 18.89 10.19 18.86
CA LEU A 134 18.99 8.87 18.23
C LEU A 134 19.70 7.86 19.14
N ARG A 135 20.75 8.28 19.85
CA ARG A 135 21.47 7.45 20.82
C ARG A 135 20.57 7.06 21.99
N SER A 136 19.74 7.98 22.49
CA SER A 136 18.74 7.70 23.52
C SER A 136 17.70 6.69 23.05
N LEU A 137 17.14 6.88 21.85
CA LEU A 137 16.17 5.95 21.25
C LEU A 137 16.79 4.56 21.02
N SER A 138 18.02 4.52 20.51
CA SER A 138 18.77 3.27 20.26
C SER A 138 19.03 2.51 21.56
N ARG A 139 19.42 3.21 22.64
CA ARG A 139 19.61 2.59 23.96
C ARG A 139 18.31 1.99 24.51
N LYS A 140 17.17 2.65 24.32
CA LYS A 140 15.86 2.12 24.74
C LYS A 140 15.50 0.84 23.97
N LYS A 141 15.75 0.80 22.66
CA LYS A 141 15.54 -0.40 21.83
C LYS A 141 16.53 -1.51 22.19
N PHE A 142 17.80 -1.16 22.40
CA PHE A 142 18.86 -2.10 22.76
C PHE A 142 18.49 -2.92 24.01
N LYS A 143 18.06 -2.23 25.08
CA LYS A 143 17.64 -2.88 26.34
C LYS A 143 16.46 -3.84 26.22
N LYS A 144 15.70 -3.79 25.13
CA LYS A 144 14.49 -4.61 24.93
C LYS A 144 14.60 -5.51 23.70
N MET A 145 15.74 -5.57 23.02
CA MET A 145 15.81 -6.17 21.69
C MET A 145 15.45 -7.66 21.69
N VAL A 146 15.88 -8.43 22.71
CA VAL A 146 15.57 -9.85 22.81
C VAL A 146 14.08 -10.05 23.08
N LYS A 147 13.52 -9.29 24.02
CA LYS A 147 12.08 -9.31 24.33
C LYS A 147 11.22 -8.92 23.13
N LEU A 148 11.65 -7.93 22.34
CA LEU A 148 10.96 -7.51 21.12
C LEU A 148 11.03 -8.61 20.05
N LEU A 149 12.18 -9.27 19.89
CA LEU A 149 12.35 -10.38 18.97
C LEU A 149 11.48 -11.58 19.35
N GLU A 150 11.45 -11.95 20.63
CA GLU A 150 10.65 -13.07 21.15
C GLU A 150 9.15 -12.80 21.06
N MET A 151 8.71 -11.58 21.41
CA MET A 151 7.33 -11.14 21.21
C MET A 151 6.94 -11.26 19.74
N LYS A 152 7.77 -10.71 18.83
CA LYS A 152 7.49 -10.77 17.39
C LYS A 152 7.45 -12.22 16.90
N TYR A 153 8.34 -13.09 17.36
CA TYR A 153 8.34 -14.52 17.01
C TYR A 153 7.04 -15.20 17.44
N ARG A 154 6.65 -15.07 18.71
CA ARG A 154 5.40 -15.65 19.24
C ARG A 154 4.18 -15.15 18.45
N ASP A 155 4.09 -13.84 18.23
CA ASP A 155 2.96 -13.25 17.54
C ASP A 155 2.91 -13.70 16.06
N THR A 156 4.06 -13.87 15.42
CA THR A 156 4.15 -14.36 14.04
C THR A 156 3.79 -15.85 13.93
N VAL A 157 4.21 -16.69 14.89
CA VAL A 157 3.79 -18.10 14.95
C VAL A 157 2.29 -18.21 15.12
N LYS A 158 1.71 -17.41 16.03
CA LYS A 158 0.26 -17.33 16.21
C LYS A 158 -0.44 -16.99 14.89
N LEU A 159 0.02 -15.94 14.20
CA LEU A 159 -0.53 -15.52 12.91
C LEU A 159 -0.37 -16.58 11.80
N ALA A 160 0.74 -17.33 11.80
CA ALA A 160 0.92 -18.42 10.86
C ALA A 160 -0.08 -19.56 11.12
N ASN A 161 -0.35 -19.90 12.39
CA ASN A 161 -1.35 -20.89 12.75
C ASN A 161 -2.78 -20.43 12.41
N GLU A 162 -3.12 -19.18 12.73
CA GLU A 162 -4.39 -18.56 12.32
C GLU A 162 -4.54 -18.53 10.80
N GLY A 163 -3.45 -18.29 10.07
CA GLY A 163 -3.43 -18.31 8.61
C GLY A 163 -3.76 -19.69 8.02
N VAL A 164 -3.37 -20.79 8.67
CA VAL A 164 -3.77 -22.15 8.23
C VAL A 164 -5.27 -22.33 8.34
N ALA A 165 -5.86 -21.91 9.47
CA ALA A 165 -7.30 -21.99 9.69
C ALA A 165 -8.07 -21.08 8.70
N GLU A 166 -7.56 -19.89 8.41
CA GLU A 166 -8.19 -18.97 7.45
C GLU A 166 -8.14 -19.51 6.02
N VAL A 167 -7.02 -20.09 5.59
CA VAL A 167 -6.92 -20.75 4.28
C VAL A 167 -7.91 -21.91 4.19
N ALA A 168 -8.01 -22.77 5.20
CA ALA A 168 -8.97 -23.86 5.24
C ALA A 168 -10.43 -23.35 5.13
N LYS A 169 -10.77 -22.30 5.89
CA LYS A 169 -12.09 -21.66 5.83
C LYS A 169 -12.42 -21.13 4.42
N VAL A 170 -11.44 -20.51 3.74
CA VAL A 170 -11.63 -20.01 2.37
C VAL A 170 -11.78 -21.16 1.38
N VAL A 171 -11.02 -22.24 1.53
CA VAL A 171 -11.13 -23.46 0.71
C VAL A 171 -12.52 -24.07 0.85
N ASP A 172 -13.02 -24.24 2.08
CA ASP A 172 -14.35 -24.78 2.33
C ASP A 172 -15.46 -23.89 1.76
N ALA A 173 -15.30 -22.56 1.88
CA ALA A 173 -16.26 -21.61 1.33
C ALA A 173 -16.29 -21.64 -0.20
N ALA A 174 -15.13 -21.79 -0.85
CA ALA A 174 -15.03 -21.90 -2.30
C ALA A 174 -15.63 -23.22 -2.81
N ALA A 175 -15.39 -24.33 -2.11
CA ALA A 175 -15.95 -25.64 -2.43
C ALA A 175 -17.49 -25.62 -2.39
N ARG A 176 -18.08 -25.01 -1.34
CA ARG A 176 -19.54 -24.81 -1.25
C ARG A 176 -20.11 -23.94 -2.38
N ALA A 177 -19.30 -23.02 -2.90
CA ALA A 177 -19.65 -22.17 -4.04
C ALA A 177 -19.34 -22.82 -5.40
N GLY A 178 -18.89 -24.07 -5.45
CA GLY A 178 -18.55 -24.77 -6.70
C GLY A 178 -17.24 -24.31 -7.36
N VAL A 179 -16.38 -23.59 -6.64
CA VAL A 179 -15.06 -23.15 -7.13
C VAL A 179 -13.99 -24.16 -6.68
N VAL A 180 -13.47 -24.96 -7.63
CA VAL A 180 -12.59 -26.10 -7.32
C VAL A 180 -11.10 -25.73 -7.41
N ASP A 181 -10.67 -25.00 -8.45
CA ASP A 181 -9.27 -24.59 -8.64
C ASP A 181 -9.02 -23.17 -8.11
N LEU A 182 -8.76 -23.08 -6.82
CA LEU A 182 -8.47 -21.81 -6.15
C LEU A 182 -7.17 -21.13 -6.60
N PRO A 183 -6.05 -21.84 -6.82
CA PRO A 183 -4.85 -21.25 -7.40
C PRO A 183 -5.09 -20.62 -8.77
N ALA A 184 -5.82 -21.29 -9.67
CA ALA A 184 -6.17 -20.72 -10.97
C ALA A 184 -7.13 -19.53 -10.82
N ALA A 185 -8.12 -19.63 -9.94
CA ALA A 185 -9.03 -18.53 -9.65
C ALA A 185 -8.32 -17.29 -9.05
N ALA A 186 -7.29 -17.51 -8.23
CA ALA A 186 -6.43 -16.45 -7.70
C ALA A 186 -5.59 -15.79 -8.80
N ALA A 187 -5.05 -16.58 -9.73
CA ALA A 187 -4.36 -16.06 -10.91
C ALA A 187 -5.31 -15.26 -11.81
N GLU A 188 -6.53 -15.76 -12.06
CA GLU A 188 -7.60 -15.06 -12.79
C GLU A 188 -7.94 -13.72 -12.11
N TYR A 189 -8.06 -13.70 -10.77
CA TYR A 189 -8.25 -12.48 -10.01
C TYR A 189 -7.09 -11.50 -10.20
N VAL A 190 -5.85 -11.93 -9.99
CA VAL A 190 -4.66 -11.05 -10.14
C VAL A 190 -4.58 -10.49 -11.55
N GLN A 191 -4.80 -11.31 -12.58
CA GLN A 191 -4.79 -10.88 -13.98
C GLN A 191 -5.93 -9.91 -14.30
N SER A 192 -7.10 -10.07 -13.67
CA SER A 192 -8.23 -9.14 -13.85
C SER A 192 -7.98 -7.76 -13.25
N VAL A 193 -6.99 -7.62 -12.36
CA VAL A 193 -6.70 -6.37 -11.65
C VAL A 193 -5.35 -5.77 -12.08
N VAL A 194 -4.35 -6.60 -12.32
CA VAL A 194 -3.00 -6.20 -12.74
C VAL A 194 -2.87 -6.50 -14.24
N PRO A 195 -2.85 -5.47 -15.10
CA PRO A 195 -2.65 -5.68 -16.53
C PRO A 195 -1.27 -6.32 -16.76
N THR A 196 -1.22 -7.42 -17.51
CA THR A 196 0.04 -8.02 -17.93
C THR A 196 0.74 -7.10 -18.92
N SER A 197 2.05 -6.88 -18.76
CA SER A 197 2.85 -6.04 -19.67
C SER A 197 2.87 -6.55 -21.12
N LYS A 198 2.43 -7.79 -21.37
CA LYS A 198 2.26 -8.35 -22.72
C LYS A 198 1.02 -7.82 -23.45
N ASP A 199 0.04 -7.27 -22.73
CA ASP A 199 -1.10 -6.53 -23.30
C ASP A 199 -0.78 -5.04 -23.50
N ALA A 200 0.46 -4.61 -23.19
CA ALA A 200 0.99 -3.30 -23.61
C ALA A 200 1.47 -3.33 -25.08
N ALA A 201 0.91 -4.24 -25.89
CA ALA A 201 1.07 -4.23 -27.33
C ALA A 201 0.19 -3.11 -27.91
N GLN A 202 0.84 -2.00 -28.27
CA GLN A 202 0.26 -0.72 -28.69
C GLN A 202 -0.59 -0.04 -27.61
N PRO A 203 -0.40 1.27 -27.34
CA PRO A 203 -1.36 1.99 -26.54
C PRO A 203 -2.68 1.97 -27.31
N ASP A 204 -3.61 1.13 -26.86
CA ASP A 204 -4.97 1.06 -27.38
C ASP A 204 -5.43 2.48 -27.68
N GLU A 205 -5.68 2.75 -28.96
CA GLU A 205 -6.06 4.07 -29.41
C GLU A 205 -7.30 4.54 -28.65
N ALA A 206 -8.16 3.62 -28.20
CA ALA A 206 -9.28 3.92 -27.34
C ALA A 206 -8.88 4.34 -25.90
N ALA A 207 -7.85 3.75 -25.31
CA ALA A 207 -7.51 3.96 -23.89
C ALA A 207 -7.09 5.40 -23.59
N TRP A 208 -6.25 6.00 -24.45
CA TRP A 208 -5.83 7.39 -24.25
C TRP A 208 -6.97 8.37 -24.55
N GLN A 209 -7.86 8.06 -25.50
CA GLN A 209 -9.02 8.89 -25.85
C GLN A 209 -10.01 8.95 -24.68
N VAL A 210 -10.26 7.81 -24.04
CA VAL A 210 -11.10 7.73 -22.84
C VAL A 210 -10.51 8.56 -21.69
N GLU A 211 -9.20 8.45 -21.44
CA GLU A 211 -8.53 9.24 -20.40
C GLU A 211 -8.51 10.74 -20.72
N TYR A 212 -8.26 11.09 -21.99
CA TYR A 212 -8.30 12.48 -22.47
C TYR A 212 -9.67 13.10 -22.25
N VAL A 213 -10.75 12.40 -22.65
CA VAL A 213 -12.13 12.86 -22.46
C VAL A 213 -12.50 12.96 -20.98
N LEU A 214 -12.08 12.01 -20.13
CA LEU A 214 -12.30 12.11 -18.68
C LEU A 214 -11.67 13.38 -18.09
N LEU A 215 -10.41 13.67 -18.43
CA LEU A 215 -9.72 14.89 -18.00
C LEU A 215 -10.44 16.13 -18.53
N ARG A 216 -10.93 16.10 -19.77
CA ARG A 216 -11.66 17.21 -20.38
C ARG A 216 -12.99 17.48 -19.71
N LEU A 217 -13.79 16.45 -19.45
CA LEU A 217 -15.08 16.56 -18.75
C LEU A 217 -14.89 17.13 -17.34
N ARG A 218 -13.90 16.62 -16.59
CA ARG A 218 -13.55 17.16 -15.26
C ARG A 218 -13.11 18.62 -15.32
N GLU A 219 -12.35 19.01 -16.33
CA GLU A 219 -11.96 20.40 -16.51
C GLU A 219 -13.17 21.28 -16.83
N MET A 220 -14.08 20.82 -17.68
CA MET A 220 -15.32 21.54 -18.00
C MET A 220 -16.21 21.71 -16.77
N GLU A 221 -16.37 20.66 -15.97
CA GLU A 221 -17.15 20.68 -14.72
C GLU A 221 -16.55 21.67 -13.71
N LEU A 222 -15.24 21.58 -13.45
CA LEU A 222 -14.59 22.51 -12.52
C LEU A 222 -14.65 23.96 -13.01
N ARG A 223 -14.56 24.20 -14.32
CA ARG A 223 -14.77 25.53 -14.91
C ARG A 223 -16.22 26.00 -14.77
N ALA A 224 -17.21 25.12 -14.90
CA ALA A 224 -18.63 25.46 -14.71
C ALA A 224 -18.97 25.81 -13.25
N LEU A 225 -18.17 25.31 -12.30
CA LEU A 225 -18.24 25.65 -10.88
C LEU A 225 -17.50 26.96 -10.54
N GLN A 226 -16.60 27.44 -11.41
CA GLN A 226 -15.97 28.76 -11.24
C GLN A 226 -17.02 29.86 -11.41
N GLY A 227 -17.21 30.67 -10.37
CA GLY A 227 -18.14 31.82 -10.40
C GLY A 227 -19.56 31.56 -9.88
N LYS A 228 -19.90 30.32 -9.49
CA LYS A 228 -21.12 30.03 -8.73
C LYS A 228 -20.78 29.95 -7.25
N ALA A 229 -21.49 30.70 -6.39
CA ALA A 229 -21.43 30.50 -4.94
C ALA A 229 -21.74 29.02 -4.64
N PRO A 230 -21.14 28.40 -3.60
CA PRO A 230 -21.24 26.96 -3.40
C PRO A 230 -22.66 26.58 -2.94
N SER A 231 -23.56 26.38 -3.90
CA SER A 231 -24.79 25.63 -3.70
C SER A 231 -24.58 24.24 -4.30
N LEU A 232 -24.71 23.23 -3.43
CA LEU A 232 -24.76 21.81 -3.75
C LEU A 232 -23.51 21.20 -4.41
N ALA A 233 -22.56 20.85 -3.55
CA ALA A 233 -21.74 19.67 -3.77
C ALA A 233 -22.65 18.42 -3.76
N VAL A 234 -23.02 17.92 -4.94
CA VAL A 234 -23.57 16.57 -5.12
C VAL A 234 -22.44 15.66 -5.63
N VAL A 235 -21.75 15.08 -4.66
CA VAL A 235 -21.24 13.70 -4.58
C VAL A 235 -20.62 13.05 -5.84
N SER A 236 -19.30 12.86 -5.81
CA SER A 236 -18.72 11.49 -5.75
C SER A 236 -17.29 11.51 -5.17
N SER A 237 -17.23 11.42 -3.84
CA SER A 237 -16.16 10.78 -3.03
C SER A 237 -16.14 11.41 -1.64
N ALA A 238 -15.86 10.60 -0.63
CA ALA A 238 -15.68 11.03 0.76
C ALA A 238 -14.45 11.95 0.98
N SER A 239 -13.83 12.47 -0.08
CA SER A 239 -12.69 13.40 -0.04
C SER A 239 -13.05 14.83 -0.46
N ALA A 240 -14.30 15.16 -0.76
CA ALA A 240 -14.67 16.46 -1.33
C ALA A 240 -14.94 17.60 -0.32
N VAL A 241 -14.56 17.47 0.96
CA VAL A 241 -14.90 18.47 2.00
C VAL A 241 -13.70 19.32 2.45
N ALA A 242 -12.59 19.36 1.70
CA ALA A 242 -11.48 20.25 2.05
C ALA A 242 -10.84 20.92 0.83
N LEU A 243 -11.35 22.11 0.50
CA LEU A 243 -10.64 23.37 0.18
C LEU A 243 -11.43 24.22 -0.84
N ALA A 244 -11.81 25.41 -0.41
CA ALA A 244 -12.53 26.41 -1.18
C ALA A 244 -11.65 27.12 -2.23
N ALA A 245 -12.26 27.46 -3.37
CA ALA A 245 -11.86 28.40 -4.45
C ALA A 245 -10.42 28.35 -5.00
N ALA A 246 -9.37 28.52 -4.18
CA ALA A 246 -7.97 28.37 -4.58
C ALA A 246 -7.63 26.93 -5.02
N SER A 247 -8.38 25.94 -4.49
CA SER A 247 -8.29 24.56 -4.95
C SER A 247 -8.81 24.38 -6.36
N THR A 248 -9.84 25.10 -6.79
CA THR A 248 -10.47 24.92 -8.11
C THR A 248 -9.56 25.41 -9.24
N GLU A 249 -8.91 26.58 -9.11
CA GLU A 249 -7.96 27.07 -10.11
C GLU A 249 -6.71 26.20 -10.23
N ALA A 250 -6.13 25.80 -9.08
CA ALA A 250 -4.98 24.90 -9.06
C ALA A 250 -5.32 23.52 -9.65
N GLN A 251 -6.52 23.00 -9.41
CA GLN A 251 -7.01 21.75 -10.01
C GLN A 251 -7.23 21.89 -11.51
N VAL A 252 -7.84 22.98 -11.98
CA VAL A 252 -8.00 23.26 -13.41
C VAL A 252 -6.63 23.38 -14.10
N ALA A 253 -5.67 24.10 -13.51
CA ALA A 253 -4.32 24.22 -14.03
C ALA A 253 -3.61 22.85 -14.12
N LYS A 254 -3.79 22.00 -13.10
CA LYS A 254 -3.24 20.64 -13.09
C LYS A 254 -3.86 19.76 -14.18
N LEU A 255 -5.17 19.83 -14.40
CA LEU A 255 -5.85 19.11 -15.48
C LEU A 255 -5.39 19.60 -16.85
N ARG A 256 -5.25 20.92 -17.05
CA ARG A 256 -4.70 21.50 -18.29
C ARG A 256 -3.29 21.01 -18.56
N ALA A 257 -2.41 21.02 -17.56
CA ALA A 257 -1.04 20.52 -17.71
C ALA A 257 -1.01 19.03 -18.09
N ALA A 258 -1.92 18.21 -17.55
CA ALA A 258 -2.06 16.81 -17.93
C ALA A 258 -2.55 16.65 -19.38
N LEU A 259 -3.56 17.43 -19.80
CA LEU A 259 -4.06 17.45 -21.18
C LEU A 259 -2.95 17.88 -22.15
N THR A 260 -2.26 18.98 -21.88
CA THR A 260 -1.14 19.46 -22.71
C THR A 260 -0.03 18.41 -22.82
N LYS A 261 0.29 17.72 -21.72
CA LYS A 261 1.25 16.63 -21.76
C LYS A 261 0.80 15.48 -22.68
N MET A 262 -0.48 15.11 -22.66
CA MET A 262 -1.03 14.10 -23.57
C MET A 262 -1.02 14.58 -25.03
N GLU A 263 -1.39 15.84 -25.27
CA GLU A 263 -1.38 16.46 -26.61
C GLU A 263 0.03 16.48 -27.20
N MET A 264 1.03 16.86 -26.41
CA MET A 264 2.43 16.86 -26.83
C MET A 264 2.95 15.45 -27.10
N ALA A 265 2.63 14.48 -26.23
CA ALA A 265 3.05 13.09 -26.41
C ALA A 265 2.44 12.43 -27.66
N ARG A 266 1.37 13.00 -28.20
CA ARG A 266 0.66 12.54 -29.40
C ARG A 266 0.82 13.47 -30.61
N GLU A 267 1.65 14.51 -30.48
CA GLU A 267 1.90 15.49 -31.55
C GLU A 267 0.63 16.11 -32.15
N MET A 268 -0.39 16.32 -31.32
CA MET A 268 -1.71 16.79 -31.79
C MET A 268 -1.66 18.21 -32.34
N SER A 269 -2.13 18.38 -33.58
CA SER A 269 -2.28 19.69 -34.21
C SER A 269 -3.37 20.54 -33.54
N PRO A 270 -3.35 21.89 -33.69
CA PRO A 270 -4.44 22.76 -33.23
C PRO A 270 -5.82 22.35 -33.76
N LEU A 271 -5.89 21.88 -35.01
CA LEU A 271 -7.13 21.42 -35.65
C LEU A 271 -7.66 20.14 -34.99
N GLU A 272 -6.78 19.18 -34.68
CA GLU A 272 -7.16 17.95 -34.00
C GLU A 272 -7.62 18.20 -32.56
N ARG A 273 -6.95 19.10 -31.82
CA ARG A 273 -7.39 19.53 -30.50
C ARG A 273 -8.81 20.11 -30.53
N GLY A 274 -9.16 20.83 -31.60
CA GLY A 274 -10.50 21.37 -31.82
C GLY A 274 -11.61 20.32 -32.02
N LYS A 275 -11.25 19.05 -32.31
CA LYS A 275 -12.19 17.93 -32.47
C LYS A 275 -12.52 17.22 -31.15
N TRP A 276 -11.85 17.55 -30.04
CA TRP A 276 -12.08 16.93 -28.73
C TRP A 276 -12.95 17.79 -27.82
N LYS A 277 -14.18 18.05 -28.28
CA LYS A 277 -15.21 18.81 -27.55
C LYS A 277 -16.60 18.22 -27.79
N PRO A 278 -17.59 18.49 -26.92
CA PRO A 278 -18.95 17.97 -27.09
C PRO A 278 -19.53 18.25 -28.48
N GLY A 279 -20.23 17.26 -29.04
CA GLY A 279 -20.86 17.33 -30.37
C GLY A 279 -19.94 16.97 -31.53
N TYR A 280 -18.69 16.55 -31.26
CA TYR A 280 -17.80 15.99 -32.29
C TYR A 280 -17.80 14.46 -32.19
N PRO A 281 -17.88 13.73 -33.33
CA PRO A 281 -18.00 12.27 -33.32
C PRO A 281 -16.90 11.55 -32.54
N LEU A 282 -15.65 12.02 -32.62
CA LEU A 282 -14.51 11.42 -31.89
C LEU A 282 -14.62 11.60 -30.37
N PHE A 283 -15.09 12.76 -29.94
CA PHE A 283 -15.32 13.04 -28.53
C PHE A 283 -16.48 12.19 -28.02
N ASP A 284 -17.60 12.18 -28.73
CA ASP A 284 -18.81 11.45 -28.32
C ASP A 284 -18.56 9.93 -28.29
N ALA A 285 -17.81 9.37 -29.25
CA ALA A 285 -17.40 7.96 -29.23
C ALA A 285 -16.46 7.63 -28.06
N ALA A 286 -15.59 8.56 -27.65
CA ALA A 286 -14.74 8.39 -26.48
C ALA A 286 -15.53 8.57 -25.15
N VAL A 287 -16.52 9.46 -25.10
CA VAL A 287 -17.48 9.59 -23.99
C VAL A 287 -18.28 8.29 -23.83
N GLN A 288 -18.76 7.69 -24.93
CA GLN A 288 -19.51 6.44 -24.90
C GLN A 288 -18.66 5.28 -24.34
N ARG A 289 -17.41 5.16 -24.79
CA ARG A 289 -16.45 4.18 -24.23
C ARG A 289 -16.14 4.44 -22.75
N LEU A 290 -16.00 5.71 -22.35
CA LEU A 290 -15.84 6.10 -20.96
C LEU A 290 -17.06 5.66 -20.13
N LYS A 291 -18.27 5.94 -20.61
CA LYS A 291 -19.52 5.52 -19.98
C LYS A 291 -19.59 4.01 -19.79
N GLU A 292 -19.31 3.24 -20.84
CA GLU A 292 -19.26 1.77 -20.76
C GLU A 292 -18.26 1.29 -19.71
N ARG A 293 -17.04 1.84 -19.72
CA ARG A 293 -16.00 1.53 -18.73
C ARG A 293 -16.45 1.80 -17.29
N GLU A 294 -17.05 2.97 -17.05
CA GLU A 294 -17.44 3.38 -15.70
C GLU A 294 -18.68 2.61 -15.20
N VAL A 295 -19.63 2.30 -16.09
CA VAL A 295 -20.77 1.43 -15.78
C VAL A 295 -20.28 0.02 -15.44
N GLN A 296 -19.40 -0.57 -16.25
CA GLN A 296 -18.81 -1.88 -15.97
C GLN A 296 -18.04 -1.90 -14.64
N ARG A 297 -17.30 -0.83 -14.32
CA ARG A 297 -16.62 -0.68 -13.03
C ARG A 297 -17.61 -0.70 -11.87
N CYS A 298 -18.73 0.03 -11.98
CA CYS A 298 -19.76 0.04 -10.95
C CYS A 298 -20.42 -1.34 -10.80
N GLN A 299 -20.77 -1.99 -11.92
CA GLN A 299 -21.34 -3.34 -11.95
C GLN A 299 -20.44 -4.36 -11.26
N ALA A 300 -19.16 -4.42 -11.64
CA ALA A 300 -18.17 -5.33 -11.04
C ALA A 300 -17.99 -5.08 -9.52
N ARG A 301 -18.05 -3.81 -9.09
CA ARG A 301 -17.96 -3.47 -7.68
C ARG A 301 -19.20 -3.92 -6.91
N VAL A 302 -20.39 -3.73 -7.46
CA VAL A 302 -21.65 -4.20 -6.84
C VAL A 302 -21.65 -5.73 -6.74
N GLU A 303 -21.27 -6.45 -7.80
CA GLU A 303 -21.14 -7.92 -7.79
C GLU A 303 -20.25 -8.40 -6.64
N THR A 304 -19.08 -7.78 -6.48
CA THR A 304 -18.16 -8.08 -5.38
C THR A 304 -18.80 -7.85 -4.02
N LEU A 305 -19.53 -6.73 -3.85
CA LEU A 305 -20.19 -6.39 -2.60
C LEU A 305 -21.34 -7.34 -2.27
N VAL A 306 -22.07 -7.83 -3.27
CA VAL A 306 -23.15 -8.82 -3.10
C VAL A 306 -22.56 -10.15 -2.61
N LEU A 307 -21.49 -10.64 -3.23
CA LEU A 307 -20.79 -11.86 -2.80
C LEU A 307 -20.24 -11.73 -1.37
N GLU A 308 -19.69 -10.56 -1.06
CA GLU A 308 -19.21 -10.22 0.28
C GLU A 308 -20.33 -10.17 1.33
N ILE A 309 -21.55 -9.76 0.96
CA ILE A 309 -22.73 -9.81 1.84
C ILE A 309 -23.16 -11.26 2.03
N HIS A 310 -23.26 -12.06 0.96
CA HIS A 310 -23.63 -13.47 1.02
C HIS A 310 -22.72 -14.25 1.97
N GLN A 311 -21.39 -14.07 1.86
CA GLN A 311 -20.43 -14.65 2.79
C GLN A 311 -20.66 -14.22 4.24
N THR A 312 -20.95 -12.93 4.46
CA THR A 312 -21.22 -12.41 5.82
C THR A 312 -22.49 -13.03 6.42
N HIS A 313 -23.47 -13.39 5.59
CA HIS A 313 -24.68 -14.12 6.01
C HIS A 313 -24.37 -15.57 6.35
N ALA A 314 -23.65 -16.29 5.49
CA ALA A 314 -23.24 -17.67 5.76
C ALA A 314 -22.40 -17.79 7.05
N GLU A 315 -21.47 -16.85 7.28
CA GLU A 315 -20.69 -16.80 8.53
C GLU A 315 -21.56 -16.59 9.76
N ARG A 316 -22.64 -15.80 9.65
CA ARG A 316 -23.58 -15.56 10.75
C ARG A 316 -24.44 -16.78 11.05
N GLU A 317 -24.90 -17.49 10.02
CA GLU A 317 -25.68 -18.72 10.20
C GLU A 317 -24.87 -19.78 10.95
N LEU A 318 -23.56 -19.89 10.65
CA LEU A 318 -22.64 -20.78 11.35
C LEU A 318 -22.34 -20.34 12.79
N ALA A 319 -22.26 -19.04 13.08
CA ALA A 319 -21.91 -18.52 14.40
C ALA A 319 -23.10 -18.47 15.40
N GLY A 320 -24.34 -18.56 14.93
CA GLY A 320 -25.54 -18.43 15.76
C GLY A 320 -25.98 -16.98 16.02
N ALA A 321 -27.27 -16.77 16.29
CA ALA A 321 -27.91 -15.44 16.23
C ALA A 321 -27.61 -14.49 17.40
N THR A 322 -27.10 -14.99 18.54
CA THR A 322 -27.02 -14.25 19.81
C THR A 322 -25.63 -13.70 20.15
N ASP A 323 -24.62 -13.95 19.30
CA ASP A 323 -23.25 -13.57 19.58
C ASP A 323 -22.93 -12.10 19.20
N LYS A 324 -21.93 -11.50 19.87
CA LYS A 324 -21.36 -10.19 19.51
C LYS A 324 -20.89 -10.16 18.05
N ASP A 325 -20.46 -11.31 17.54
CA ASP A 325 -20.04 -11.45 16.15
C ASP A 325 -21.22 -11.41 15.17
N ALA A 326 -22.42 -11.87 15.56
CA ALA A 326 -23.63 -11.70 14.75
C ALA A 326 -24.00 -10.20 14.56
N LYS A 327 -23.86 -9.38 15.62
CA LYS A 327 -24.06 -7.92 15.53
C LYS A 327 -23.01 -7.25 14.64
N ARG A 328 -21.74 -7.68 14.71
CA ARG A 328 -20.66 -7.18 13.83
C ARG A 328 -20.91 -7.53 12.37
N SER A 329 -21.35 -8.76 12.08
CA SER A 329 -21.72 -9.22 10.75
C SER A 329 -22.89 -8.42 10.18
N GLN A 330 -23.93 -8.14 10.98
CA GLN A 330 -25.05 -7.29 10.57
C GLN A 330 -24.60 -5.86 10.23
N ALA A 331 -23.75 -5.26 11.07
CA ALA A 331 -23.20 -3.93 10.81
C ALA A 331 -22.32 -3.90 9.54
N ARG A 332 -21.52 -4.95 9.30
CA ARG A 332 -20.72 -5.10 8.08
C ARG A 332 -21.60 -5.22 6.84
N ALA A 333 -22.66 -6.04 6.88
CA ALA A 333 -23.62 -6.16 5.78
C ALA A 333 -24.36 -4.83 5.51
N ARG A 334 -24.72 -4.07 6.55
CA ARG A 334 -25.34 -2.74 6.41
C ARG A 334 -24.38 -1.75 5.73
N ARG A 335 -23.10 -1.72 6.10
CA ARG A 335 -22.10 -0.87 5.44
C ARG A 335 -21.90 -1.23 3.97
N LYS A 336 -21.82 -2.53 3.64
CA LYS A 336 -21.71 -3.00 2.26
C LYS A 336 -22.94 -2.60 1.42
N ARG A 337 -24.15 -2.70 1.97
CA ARG A 337 -25.38 -2.18 1.32
C ARG A 337 -25.31 -0.69 1.02
N ALA A 338 -24.81 0.12 1.95
CA ALA A 338 -24.64 1.55 1.71
C ALA A 338 -23.63 1.82 0.58
N GLN A 339 -22.58 0.98 0.45
CA GLN A 339 -21.66 1.05 -0.69
C GLN A 339 -22.34 0.64 -2.00
N ILE A 340 -23.16 -0.43 -2.00
CA ILE A 340 -23.95 -0.83 -3.18
C ILE A 340 -24.85 0.32 -3.63
N ARG A 341 -25.54 1.00 -2.70
CA ARG A 341 -26.32 2.21 -3.01
C ARG A 341 -25.48 3.22 -3.78
N SER A 342 -24.36 3.63 -3.19
CA SER A 342 -23.49 4.66 -3.77
C SER A 342 -22.99 4.26 -5.16
N MET A 343 -22.66 2.99 -5.39
CA MET A 343 -22.21 2.50 -6.70
C MET A 343 -23.33 2.45 -7.72
N LEU A 344 -24.55 2.09 -7.31
CA LEU A 344 -25.71 2.11 -8.20
C LEU A 344 -26.09 3.54 -8.59
N GLU A 345 -26.11 4.46 -7.63
CA GLU A 345 -26.35 5.89 -7.89
C GLU A 345 -25.29 6.45 -8.87
N GLU A 346 -24.02 6.14 -8.66
CA GLU A 346 -22.94 6.49 -9.58
C GLU A 346 -23.14 5.87 -10.98
N MET A 347 -23.55 4.60 -11.05
CA MET A 347 -23.84 3.92 -12.31
C MET A 347 -24.96 4.61 -13.09
N TYR A 348 -26.04 5.04 -12.42
CA TYR A 348 -27.13 5.79 -13.06
C TYR A 348 -26.68 7.14 -13.58
N VAL A 349 -25.80 7.84 -12.85
CA VAL A 349 -25.18 9.09 -13.33
C VAL A 349 -24.42 8.83 -14.61
N TRP A 350 -23.55 7.80 -14.65
CA TRP A 350 -22.80 7.44 -15.86
C TRP A 350 -23.72 7.01 -17.01
N GLN A 351 -24.83 6.34 -16.73
CA GLN A 351 -25.83 5.99 -17.75
C GLN A 351 -26.51 7.22 -18.36
N GLY A 352 -26.68 8.29 -17.58
CA GLY A 352 -27.24 9.56 -18.02
C GLY A 352 -26.26 10.49 -18.76
N VAL A 353 -24.95 10.24 -18.71
CA VAL A 353 -23.96 11.04 -19.44
C VAL A 353 -24.24 10.96 -20.95
N GLY A 354 -24.43 12.12 -21.58
CA GLY A 354 -24.73 12.28 -23.00
C GLY A 354 -26.22 12.28 -23.36
N GLY A 355 -27.14 12.19 -22.39
CA GLY A 355 -28.59 12.35 -22.60
C GLY A 355 -29.06 13.81 -22.57
N ASP A 356 -30.36 14.02 -22.80
CA ASP A 356 -31.04 15.33 -22.95
C ASP A 356 -31.07 16.16 -21.63
N GLY A 357 -29.91 16.59 -21.14
CA GLY A 357 -29.74 17.71 -20.18
C GLY A 357 -30.42 17.59 -18.80
N GLN A 358 -31.20 16.54 -18.52
CA GLN A 358 -31.81 16.33 -17.21
C GLN A 358 -30.79 15.77 -16.24
N GLU A 359 -30.65 16.45 -15.11
CA GLU A 359 -29.86 16.00 -13.98
C GLU A 359 -30.47 14.70 -13.43
N VAL A 360 -29.82 13.56 -13.70
CA VAL A 360 -30.27 12.25 -13.26
C VAL A 360 -29.94 12.09 -11.77
N VAL A 361 -30.76 12.70 -10.92
CA VAL A 361 -30.69 12.51 -9.46
C VAL A 361 -31.44 11.23 -9.10
N VAL A 362 -30.72 10.10 -9.13
CA VAL A 362 -31.25 8.84 -8.65
C VAL A 362 -30.89 8.67 -7.18
N ARG A 363 -31.91 8.59 -6.31
CA ARG A 363 -31.75 8.17 -4.91
C ARG A 363 -32.47 6.85 -4.70
N LEU A 364 -31.71 5.79 -4.40
CA LEU A 364 -32.29 4.46 -4.20
C LEU A 364 -32.65 4.24 -2.72
N THR A 365 -33.90 3.86 -2.48
CA THR A 365 -34.40 3.46 -1.16
C THR A 365 -33.76 2.13 -0.70
N GLU A 366 -33.73 1.88 0.61
CA GLU A 366 -33.28 0.58 1.13
C GLU A 366 -34.10 -0.60 0.59
N GLN A 367 -35.39 -0.40 0.33
CA GLN A 367 -36.27 -1.45 -0.19
C GLN A 367 -35.93 -1.79 -1.65
N GLN A 368 -35.71 -0.78 -2.50
CA GLN A 368 -35.25 -0.99 -3.87
C GLN A 368 -33.91 -1.73 -3.90
N ILE A 369 -32.97 -1.36 -3.03
CA ILE A 369 -31.68 -2.05 -2.93
C ILE A 369 -31.85 -3.51 -2.50
N LYS A 370 -32.74 -3.81 -1.54
CA LYS A 370 -33.06 -5.19 -1.12
C LYS A 370 -33.73 -6.02 -2.22
N GLN A 371 -34.42 -5.38 -3.16
CA GLN A 371 -35.05 -6.05 -4.31
C GLN A 371 -34.04 -6.29 -5.46
N LEU A 372 -32.97 -5.50 -5.54
CA LEU A 372 -31.94 -5.60 -6.57
C LEU A 372 -30.91 -6.72 -6.33
N TYR A 373 -30.90 -7.33 -5.15
CA TYR A 373 -30.13 -8.54 -4.90
C TYR A 373 -30.85 -9.40 -3.85
N VAL A 374 -31.03 -10.68 -4.18
CA VAL A 374 -31.40 -11.71 -3.21
C VAL A 374 -30.09 -12.34 -2.73
N PRO A 375 -29.83 -12.45 -1.41
CA PRO A 375 -28.65 -13.13 -0.91
C PRO A 375 -28.55 -14.56 -1.46
N GLY A 376 -27.57 -14.81 -2.32
CA GLY A 376 -27.37 -16.11 -3.00
C GLY A 376 -27.67 -16.09 -4.50
N GLU A 377 -28.24 -15.02 -5.02
CA GLU A 377 -28.47 -14.84 -6.47
C GLU A 377 -27.42 -13.92 -7.10
N LEU A 378 -27.24 -14.06 -8.41
CA LEU A 378 -26.38 -13.18 -9.20
C LEU A 378 -27.01 -11.79 -9.34
N ALA A 379 -26.19 -10.76 -9.56
CA ALA A 379 -26.71 -9.43 -9.84
C ALA A 379 -27.59 -9.44 -11.10
N PRO A 380 -28.59 -8.54 -11.23
CA PRO A 380 -29.60 -8.61 -12.30
C PRO A 380 -29.03 -8.53 -13.73
N TRP A 381 -27.84 -7.95 -13.89
CA TRP A 381 -27.13 -7.82 -15.17
C TRP A 381 -26.09 -8.93 -15.41
N CYS A 382 -25.94 -9.88 -14.49
CA CYS A 382 -25.04 -11.01 -14.69
C CYS A 382 -25.69 -12.08 -15.55
N THR A 383 -24.96 -12.56 -16.55
CA THR A 383 -25.24 -13.85 -17.19
C THR A 383 -24.77 -14.98 -16.27
N PRO A 384 -25.26 -16.22 -16.44
CA PRO A 384 -24.71 -17.37 -15.70
C PRO A 384 -23.20 -17.51 -15.85
N SER A 385 -22.66 -17.20 -17.04
CA SER A 385 -21.22 -17.22 -17.31
C SER A 385 -20.45 -16.09 -16.61
N SER A 386 -20.98 -14.86 -16.61
CA SER A 386 -20.34 -13.73 -15.91
C SER A 386 -20.40 -13.91 -14.40
N GLY A 387 -21.48 -14.50 -13.89
CA GLY A 387 -21.64 -14.87 -12.49
C GLY A 387 -20.63 -15.90 -12.02
N ALA A 388 -20.42 -16.96 -12.80
CA ALA A 388 -19.39 -17.95 -12.50
C ALA A 388 -17.98 -17.33 -12.48
N ALA A 389 -17.67 -16.42 -13.42
CA ALA A 389 -16.40 -15.70 -13.43
C ALA A 389 -16.24 -14.72 -12.25
N ALA A 390 -17.31 -14.01 -11.85
CA ALA A 390 -17.30 -13.15 -10.67
C ALA A 390 -17.08 -13.96 -9.39
N MET A 391 -17.72 -15.13 -9.28
CA MET A 391 -17.57 -16.04 -8.14
C MET A 391 -16.15 -16.60 -8.05
N ARG A 392 -15.57 -17.06 -9.17
CA ARG A 392 -14.16 -17.48 -9.22
C ARG A 392 -13.23 -16.35 -8.79
N ARG A 393 -13.36 -15.15 -9.36
CA ARG A 393 -12.52 -13.99 -8.98
C ARG A 393 -12.67 -13.61 -7.50
N HIS A 394 -13.87 -13.67 -6.94
CA HIS A 394 -14.10 -13.38 -5.52
C HIS A 394 -13.41 -14.40 -4.61
N HIS A 395 -13.61 -15.69 -4.84
CA HIS A 395 -12.97 -16.74 -4.05
C HIS A 395 -11.46 -16.79 -4.30
N GLY A 396 -11.01 -16.53 -5.53
CA GLY A 396 -9.62 -16.37 -5.90
C GLY A 396 -8.93 -15.22 -5.15
N ARG A 397 -9.59 -14.06 -5.01
CA ARG A 397 -9.10 -12.95 -4.17
C ARG A 397 -8.92 -13.36 -2.73
N LEU A 398 -9.95 -13.96 -2.12
CA LEU A 398 -9.91 -14.37 -0.71
C LEU A 398 -8.79 -15.39 -0.47
N PHE A 399 -8.65 -16.35 -1.38
CA PHE A 399 -7.59 -17.35 -1.31
C PHE A 399 -6.21 -16.69 -1.46
N HIS A 400 -6.04 -15.81 -2.44
CA HIS A 400 -4.79 -15.08 -2.66
C HIS A 400 -4.38 -14.28 -1.42
N GLU A 401 -5.32 -13.56 -0.79
CA GLU A 401 -5.04 -12.76 0.39
C GLU A 401 -4.69 -13.60 1.63
N ALA A 402 -5.39 -14.71 1.84
CA ALA A 402 -5.16 -15.64 2.94
C ALA A 402 -3.85 -16.42 2.76
N ASP A 403 -3.60 -16.95 1.56
CA ASP A 403 -2.37 -17.67 1.22
C ASP A 403 -1.14 -16.76 1.30
N ALA A 404 -1.23 -15.53 0.78
CA ALA A 404 -0.16 -14.55 0.91
C ALA A 404 0.12 -14.24 2.39
N ALA A 405 -0.91 -14.05 3.22
CA ALA A 405 -0.74 -13.79 4.64
C ALA A 405 -0.11 -14.97 5.40
N LEU A 406 -0.51 -16.20 5.08
CA LEU A 406 0.07 -17.42 5.64
C LEU A 406 1.54 -17.57 5.23
N THR A 407 1.81 -17.46 3.93
CA THR A 407 3.15 -17.63 3.35
C THR A 407 4.12 -16.58 3.90
N ARG A 408 3.72 -15.30 3.95
CA ARG A 408 4.55 -14.23 4.55
C ARG A 408 4.80 -14.45 6.04
N SER A 409 3.81 -14.96 6.78
CA SER A 409 4.00 -15.29 8.20
C SER A 409 4.99 -16.45 8.38
N ARG A 410 4.90 -17.51 7.56
CA ARG A 410 5.84 -18.64 7.59
C ARG A 410 7.28 -18.21 7.26
N GLU A 411 7.46 -17.38 6.23
CA GLU A 411 8.76 -16.80 5.90
C GLU A 411 9.34 -15.99 7.05
N GLU A 412 8.52 -15.14 7.68
CA GLU A 412 8.94 -14.32 8.83
C GLU A 412 9.34 -15.18 10.03
N VAL A 413 8.64 -16.29 10.30
CA VAL A 413 9.08 -17.27 11.34
C VAL A 413 10.49 -17.77 11.05
N GLY A 414 10.78 -18.11 9.80
CA GLY A 414 12.13 -18.50 9.37
C GLY A 414 13.15 -17.37 9.56
N PHE A 415 12.81 -16.14 9.16
CA PHE A 415 13.68 -14.99 9.34
C PHE A 415 13.96 -14.70 10.80
N LEU A 416 12.98 -14.80 11.70
CA LEU A 416 13.16 -14.49 13.12
C LEU A 416 14.09 -15.50 13.81
N ARG A 417 14.10 -16.78 13.38
CA ARG A 417 15.10 -17.76 13.82
C ARG A 417 16.50 -17.36 13.37
N TYR A 418 16.64 -16.92 12.13
CA TYR A 418 17.92 -16.43 11.61
C TYR A 418 18.38 -15.13 12.33
N GLU A 419 17.46 -14.20 12.60
CA GLU A 419 17.74 -12.99 13.37
C GLU A 419 18.18 -13.29 14.80
N LYS A 420 17.69 -14.37 15.44
CA LYS A 420 18.24 -14.85 16.72
C LYS A 420 19.73 -15.14 16.60
N SER A 421 20.13 -15.92 15.60
CA SER A 421 21.54 -16.28 15.37
C SER A 421 22.40 -15.05 15.05
N ARG A 422 21.91 -14.19 14.15
CA ARG A 422 22.59 -12.93 13.80
C ARG A 422 22.77 -12.03 15.01
N LEU A 423 21.75 -11.90 15.84
CA LEU A 423 21.82 -11.10 17.05
C LEU A 423 22.83 -11.66 18.04
N GLY A 424 22.87 -12.98 18.24
CA GLY A 424 23.87 -13.61 19.10
C GLY A 424 25.31 -13.37 18.60
N THR A 425 25.53 -13.52 17.29
CA THR A 425 26.83 -13.21 16.68
C THR A 425 27.20 -11.74 16.85
N TRP A 426 26.24 -10.83 16.67
CA TRP A 426 26.46 -9.40 16.86
C TRP A 426 26.78 -9.06 18.32
N LEU A 427 26.05 -9.62 19.29
CA LEU A 427 26.29 -9.40 20.72
C LEU A 427 27.70 -9.86 21.13
N ARG A 428 28.13 -11.06 20.69
CA ARG A 428 29.50 -11.54 20.94
C ARG A 428 30.55 -10.62 20.34
N LYS A 429 30.38 -10.23 19.07
CA LYS A 429 31.32 -9.32 18.40
C LYS A 429 31.37 -7.95 19.10
N ALA A 430 30.22 -7.42 19.50
CA ALA A 430 30.14 -6.16 20.20
C ALA A 430 30.81 -6.25 21.59
N ALA A 431 30.62 -7.34 22.33
CA ALA A 431 31.28 -7.56 23.61
C ALA A 431 32.80 -7.61 23.47
N LEU A 432 33.32 -8.31 22.46
CA LEU A 432 34.77 -8.34 22.16
C LEU A 432 35.32 -6.94 21.84
N CYS A 433 34.59 -6.14 21.05
CA CYS A 433 34.99 -4.76 20.78
C CYS A 433 35.01 -3.89 22.05
N VAL A 434 34.02 -4.03 22.92
CA VAL A 434 33.95 -3.27 24.18
C VAL A 434 35.07 -3.73 25.13
N GLU A 435 35.35 -5.02 25.22
CA GLU A 435 36.45 -5.55 26.05
C GLU A 435 37.81 -5.05 25.55
N ALA A 436 38.07 -5.08 24.24
CA ALA A 436 39.29 -4.52 23.68
C ALA A 436 39.44 -3.01 23.99
N ALA A 437 38.34 -2.25 23.89
CA ALA A 437 38.32 -0.83 24.27
C ALA A 437 38.56 -0.63 25.77
N ARG A 438 38.03 -1.54 26.60
CA ARG A 438 38.21 -1.57 28.06
C ARG A 438 39.67 -1.78 28.43
N GLN A 439 40.32 -2.79 27.85
CA GLN A 439 41.74 -3.08 28.07
C GLN A 439 42.62 -1.91 27.66
N LYS A 440 42.35 -1.29 26.50
CA LYS A 440 43.07 -0.08 26.07
C LYS A 440 42.89 1.08 27.05
N LYS A 441 41.70 1.24 27.65
CA LYS A 441 41.40 2.33 28.59
C LYS A 441 41.98 2.11 29.98
N LEU A 442 42.09 0.87 30.44
CA LEU A 442 42.73 0.54 31.71
C LEU A 442 44.16 1.09 31.80
N GLY A 443 44.91 1.04 30.69
CA GLY A 443 46.27 1.59 30.63
C GLY A 443 46.38 3.12 30.49
N VAL A 444 45.27 3.84 30.28
CA VAL A 444 45.29 5.30 30.00
C VAL A 444 44.48 6.11 31.00
N CYS A 445 43.31 5.64 31.41
CA CYS A 445 42.39 6.36 32.27
C CYS A 445 41.42 5.39 32.97
N ALA A 446 41.88 4.78 34.07
CA ALA A 446 41.12 3.82 34.86
C ALA A 446 39.75 4.38 35.34
N GLY A 447 39.67 5.68 35.63
CA GLY A 447 38.44 6.33 36.11
C GLY A 447 37.27 6.33 35.12
N SER A 448 37.48 6.00 33.84
CA SER A 448 36.43 5.94 32.82
C SER A 448 35.98 4.51 32.46
N VAL A 449 36.65 3.49 33.01
CA VAL A 449 36.43 2.07 32.67
C VAL A 449 35.04 1.57 33.08
N PHE A 450 34.49 2.10 34.18
CA PHE A 450 33.17 1.71 34.69
C PHE A 450 32.03 1.90 33.66
N LEU A 451 32.18 2.85 32.73
CA LEU A 451 31.21 3.07 31.64
C LEU A 451 31.19 1.88 30.67
N LEU A 452 32.35 1.29 30.40
CA LEU A 452 32.50 0.12 29.52
C LEU A 452 32.03 -1.15 30.24
N ASP A 453 32.30 -1.28 31.54
CA ASP A 453 31.79 -2.41 32.35
C ASP A 453 30.25 -2.46 32.34
N GLY A 454 29.60 -1.30 32.41
CA GLY A 454 28.14 -1.22 32.29
C GLY A 454 27.63 -1.71 30.94
N HIS A 455 28.36 -1.46 29.86
CA HIS A 455 28.02 -1.94 28.52
C HIS A 455 28.24 -3.45 28.38
N LEU A 456 29.33 -3.99 28.92
CA LEU A 456 29.62 -5.43 28.93
C LEU A 456 28.54 -6.20 29.68
N ARG A 457 28.22 -5.80 30.91
CA ARG A 457 27.14 -6.42 31.70
C ARG A 457 25.80 -6.40 30.96
N ALA A 458 25.49 -5.31 30.26
CA ALA A 458 24.27 -5.22 29.48
C ALA A 458 24.28 -6.18 28.26
N MET A 459 25.43 -6.37 27.62
CA MET A 459 25.58 -7.33 26.51
C MET A 459 25.49 -8.77 27.00
N GLU A 460 26.13 -9.11 28.12
CA GLU A 460 26.05 -10.42 28.77
C GLU A 460 24.62 -10.75 29.18
N ALA A 461 23.92 -9.79 29.78
CA ALA A 461 22.51 -9.94 30.13
C ALA A 461 21.65 -10.23 28.89
N LEU A 462 21.83 -9.49 27.81
CA LEU A 462 21.11 -9.75 26.55
C LEU A 462 21.51 -11.10 25.92
N GLN A 463 22.76 -11.51 26.02
CA GLN A 463 23.21 -12.82 25.53
C GLN A 463 22.57 -13.96 26.32
N SER A 464 22.47 -13.81 27.65
CA SER A 464 21.75 -14.74 28.52
C SER A 464 20.25 -14.76 28.20
N GLU A 465 19.60 -13.60 28.09
CA GLU A 465 18.20 -13.50 27.66
C GLU A 465 17.97 -14.19 26.30
N LEU A 466 18.86 -13.98 25.32
CA LEU A 466 18.73 -14.56 23.99
C LEU A 466 18.90 -16.08 24.00
N THR A 467 19.83 -16.59 24.81
CA THR A 467 20.06 -18.03 24.99
C THR A 467 18.83 -18.70 25.58
N ASN A 468 18.20 -18.05 26.57
CA ASN A 468 16.98 -18.53 27.24
C ASN A 468 15.68 -18.22 26.50
N SER A 469 15.74 -17.52 25.35
CA SER A 469 14.54 -17.17 24.59
C SER A 469 13.87 -18.40 23.97
N ARG A 470 12.54 -18.37 23.86
CA ARG A 470 11.72 -19.46 23.28
C ARG A 470 11.83 -19.60 21.76
N ILE A 471 12.65 -18.77 21.11
CA ILE A 471 12.86 -18.84 19.66
C ILE A 471 13.79 -20.03 19.36
N PRO A 472 13.42 -21.00 18.51
CA PRO A 472 14.30 -22.10 18.15
C PRO A 472 15.57 -21.61 17.46
N SER A 473 16.70 -22.27 17.70
CA SER A 473 17.92 -22.08 16.91
C SER A 473 17.69 -22.51 15.45
N VAL A 474 18.43 -21.92 14.51
CA VAL A 474 18.37 -22.31 13.08
C VAL A 474 18.96 -23.69 12.90
#